data_AF-A0AAJ8JU84-F1
#
_entry.id   AF-A0AAJ8JU84-F1
#
_cell.length_a   1.000
_cell.length_b   1.000
_cell.length_c   1.000
_cell.angle_alpha   90.00
_cell.angle_beta   90.00
_cell.angle_gamma   90.00
#
_symmetry.space_group_name_H-M   'P 1'
#
loop_
_entity.id
_entity.type
_entity.pdbx_description
1 polymer ?
#
loop_
_entity_poly.entity_id
_entity_poly.type
_entity_poly.pdbx_seq_one_letter_code
_entity_poly.pdbx_strand_id
1 'polypeptide(L)'
;MSLARLTTAALRPATFRLLHSGPSCLGAVDPFPLPFSDPKLMQAQNRLSEDAAEWPIPQPLDRSGEDEKTLRARLVYQTRKRGTLETDLLLSTFARDALPEMNLDELKAFDKLLDEPDWDIFYWAVEKREPPQRWKDSSVLKKLRKHAKNEGKVVRMMPALRV
;
A
#
# COMPACT_ATOMS: atom_id res chain seq x y z
N MET A 1 -15.72 72.29 -43.11
CA MET A 1 -15.03 71.35 -44.03
C MET A 1 -13.76 70.85 -43.36
N SER A 2 -13.70 69.60 -42.92
CA SER A 2 -12.46 68.81 -42.84
C SER A 2 -12.84 67.36 -42.53
N LEU A 3 -12.69 66.48 -43.52
CA LEU A 3 -12.90 65.04 -43.41
C LEU A 3 -11.62 64.41 -42.85
N ALA A 4 -11.68 63.84 -41.65
CA ALA A 4 -10.61 63.00 -41.11
C ALA A 4 -10.64 61.63 -41.80
N ARG A 5 -9.56 61.31 -42.54
CA ARG A 5 -9.35 60.01 -43.19
C ARG A 5 -8.95 58.98 -42.13
N LEU A 6 -9.73 57.91 -41.98
CA LEU A 6 -9.28 56.72 -41.25
C LEU A 6 -8.21 56.00 -42.08
N THR A 7 -7.01 55.84 -41.51
CA THR A 7 -5.96 54.99 -42.05
C THR A 7 -6.17 53.56 -41.56
N THR A 8 -6.56 52.66 -42.47
CA THR A 8 -6.68 51.22 -42.21
C THR A 8 -5.28 50.62 -42.05
N ALA A 9 -4.93 50.19 -40.83
CA ALA A 9 -3.71 49.44 -40.59
C ALA A 9 -3.88 48.00 -41.11
N ALA A 10 -3.08 47.60 -42.10
CA ALA A 10 -3.07 46.24 -42.63
C ALA A 10 -2.49 45.27 -41.59
N LEU A 11 -3.29 44.28 -41.18
CA LEU A 11 -2.85 43.17 -40.35
C LEU A 11 -1.82 42.33 -41.13
N ARG A 12 -0.60 42.21 -40.62
CA ARG A 12 0.40 41.29 -41.16
C ARG A 12 -0.01 39.85 -40.83
N PRO A 13 0.03 38.91 -41.79
CA PRO A 13 -0.20 37.51 -41.48
C PRO A 13 0.96 37.01 -40.62
N ALA A 14 0.65 36.46 -39.45
CA ALA A 14 1.62 35.75 -38.63
C ALA A 14 2.06 34.49 -39.40
N THR A 15 3.29 34.49 -39.90
CA THR A 15 3.91 33.29 -40.45
C THR A 15 4.19 32.33 -39.30
N PHE A 16 3.29 31.37 -39.12
CA PHE A 16 3.51 30.25 -38.20
C PHE A 16 4.65 29.40 -38.76
N ARG A 17 5.86 29.67 -38.27
CA ARG A 17 7.03 28.86 -38.60
C ARG A 17 6.89 27.54 -37.85
N LEU A 18 6.41 26.51 -38.54
CA LEU A 18 6.48 25.12 -38.10
C LEU A 18 7.97 24.74 -38.01
N LEU A 19 8.57 24.98 -36.86
CA LEU A 19 9.79 24.31 -36.45
C LEU A 19 9.39 22.97 -35.82
N HIS A 20 10.25 21.97 -36.00
CA HIS A 20 10.17 20.57 -35.59
C HIS A 20 9.57 19.58 -36.61
N SER A 21 10.25 19.42 -37.74
CA SER A 21 10.37 18.10 -38.36
C SER A 21 11.38 17.27 -37.54
N GLY A 22 10.91 16.63 -36.47
CA GLY A 22 11.57 15.44 -35.96
C GLY A 22 11.36 14.28 -36.93
N PRO A 23 12.22 13.25 -36.98
CA PRO A 23 11.98 12.10 -37.84
C PRO A 23 10.64 11.49 -37.47
N SER A 24 9.73 11.45 -38.44
CA SER A 24 8.45 10.78 -38.32
C SER A 24 8.70 9.33 -37.91
N CYS A 25 8.19 8.92 -36.76
CA CYS A 25 8.10 7.52 -36.31
C CYS A 25 7.13 6.68 -37.17
N LEU A 26 6.97 7.00 -38.45
CA LEU A 26 6.13 6.27 -39.40
C LEU A 26 6.89 5.01 -39.82
N GLY A 27 6.83 3.97 -38.98
CA GLY A 27 7.33 2.63 -39.30
C GLY A 27 7.82 1.82 -38.11
N ALA A 28 8.03 2.44 -36.94
CA ALA A 28 8.39 1.70 -35.74
C ALA A 28 7.11 1.13 -35.11
N VAL A 29 6.88 -0.17 -35.30
CA VAL A 29 5.89 -0.91 -34.51
C VAL A 29 6.34 -0.79 -33.05
N ASP A 30 5.44 -0.31 -32.18
CA ASP A 30 5.74 -0.15 -30.76
C ASP A 30 6.20 -1.50 -30.20
N PRO A 31 7.43 -1.60 -29.65
CA PRO A 31 7.89 -2.85 -29.04
C PRO A 31 7.08 -3.24 -27.81
N PHE A 32 6.34 -2.31 -27.19
CA PHE A 32 5.52 -2.54 -26.01
C PHE A 32 4.14 -1.87 -26.13
N PRO A 33 3.29 -2.36 -27.05
CA PRO A 33 1.98 -1.77 -27.28
C PRO A 33 1.11 -1.90 -26.03
N LEU A 34 0.33 -0.86 -25.74
CA LEU A 34 -0.60 -0.86 -24.61
C LEU A 34 -1.65 -1.97 -24.81
N PRO A 35 -2.14 -2.58 -23.71
CA PRO A 35 -3.08 -3.70 -23.80
C PRO A 35 -4.39 -3.37 -24.54
N PHE A 36 -4.76 -2.09 -24.59
CA PHE A 36 -5.98 -1.59 -25.23
C PHE A 36 -5.74 -0.93 -26.59
N SER A 37 -4.51 -0.91 -27.10
CA SER A 37 -4.22 -0.26 -28.39
C SER A 37 -4.60 -1.12 -29.61
N ASP A 38 -4.69 -2.45 -29.45
CA ASP A 38 -5.06 -3.38 -30.52
C ASP A 38 -6.07 -4.43 -29.99
N PRO A 39 -7.21 -4.67 -30.68
CA PRO A 39 -8.17 -5.71 -30.32
C PRO A 39 -7.56 -7.13 -30.22
N LYS A 40 -6.48 -7.43 -30.95
CA LYS A 40 -5.78 -8.72 -30.85
C LYS A 40 -5.03 -8.88 -29.52
N LEU A 41 -4.46 -7.78 -29.01
CA LEU A 41 -3.77 -7.76 -27.72
C LEU A 41 -4.77 -7.83 -26.56
N MET A 42 -5.92 -7.19 -26.69
CA MET A 42 -7.02 -7.36 -25.74
C MET A 42 -7.47 -8.83 -25.62
N GLN A 43 -7.57 -9.55 -26.74
CA GLN A 43 -7.93 -10.98 -26.71
C GLN A 43 -6.81 -11.86 -26.15
N ALA A 44 -5.56 -11.41 -26.20
CA ALA A 44 -4.41 -12.11 -25.62
C ALA A 44 -4.28 -11.91 -24.09
N GLN A 45 -5.04 -10.99 -23.48
CA GLN A 45 -4.99 -10.71 -22.02
C GLN A 45 -5.41 -11.90 -21.15
N ASN A 46 -6.06 -12.91 -21.70
CA ASN A 46 -6.54 -14.06 -20.93
C ASN A 46 -5.53 -15.20 -20.77
N ARG A 47 -4.22 -14.94 -20.90
CA ARG A 47 -3.17 -15.96 -20.77
C ARG A 47 -2.21 -15.65 -19.62
N LEU A 48 -2.65 -15.87 -18.39
CA LEU A 48 -1.86 -16.82 -17.63
C LEU A 48 -2.13 -18.16 -18.30
N SER A 49 -1.10 -18.79 -18.88
CA SER A 49 -1.25 -20.16 -19.39
C SER A 49 -1.80 -21.05 -18.27
N GLU A 50 -2.63 -22.04 -18.57
CA GLU A 50 -3.05 -23.02 -17.56
C GLU A 50 -1.84 -23.72 -16.93
N ASP A 51 -0.72 -23.78 -17.67
CA ASP A 51 0.60 -24.26 -17.24
C ASP A 51 1.51 -23.17 -16.64
N ALA A 52 1.02 -21.94 -16.45
CA ALA A 52 1.78 -20.91 -15.74
C ALA A 52 1.93 -21.42 -14.32
N ALA A 53 3.13 -21.91 -13.98
CA ALA A 53 3.42 -22.41 -12.65
C ALA A 53 2.96 -21.37 -11.62
N GLU A 54 1.88 -21.72 -10.91
CA GLU A 54 1.32 -20.91 -9.83
C GLU A 54 2.46 -20.68 -8.85
N TRP A 55 2.97 -19.45 -8.79
CA TRP A 55 4.10 -19.16 -7.93
C TRP A 55 3.64 -19.36 -6.49
N PRO A 56 4.20 -20.33 -5.75
CA PRO A 56 3.75 -20.59 -4.41
C PRO A 56 4.08 -19.37 -3.55
N ILE A 57 3.09 -18.90 -2.78
CA ILE A 57 3.31 -17.83 -1.81
C ILE A 57 4.45 -18.28 -0.88
N PRO A 58 5.50 -17.47 -0.70
CA PRO A 58 6.61 -17.84 0.17
C PRO A 58 6.09 -18.05 1.58
N GLN A 59 6.57 -19.11 2.24
CA GLN A 59 6.22 -19.35 3.63
C GLN A 59 6.88 -18.30 4.53
N PRO A 60 6.23 -17.90 5.64
CA PRO A 60 6.86 -17.08 6.65
C PRO A 60 8.17 -17.70 7.13
N LEU A 61 9.20 -16.87 7.28
CA LEU A 61 10.51 -17.30 7.75
C LEU A 61 10.43 -17.77 9.20
N ASP A 62 11.02 -18.93 9.52
CA ASP A 62 11.21 -19.33 10.92
C ASP A 62 12.33 -18.49 11.54
N ARG A 63 12.07 -17.96 12.74
CA ARG A 63 12.93 -17.01 13.45
C ARG A 63 13.28 -17.56 14.84
N SER A 64 13.74 -18.80 14.86
CA SER A 64 14.19 -19.48 16.08
C SER A 64 15.55 -18.93 16.53
N GLY A 65 15.68 -18.60 17.83
CA GLY A 65 16.95 -18.24 18.47
C GLY A 65 17.32 -16.76 18.57
N GLU A 66 16.39 -15.82 18.31
CA GLU A 66 16.64 -14.39 18.53
C GLU A 66 16.52 -13.98 20.00
N ASP A 67 17.29 -12.95 20.40
CA ASP A 67 17.17 -12.32 21.72
C ASP A 67 15.85 -11.55 21.88
N GLU A 68 15.35 -11.44 23.11
CA GLU A 68 14.07 -10.78 23.40
C GLU A 68 14.07 -9.31 22.95
N LYS A 69 15.18 -8.60 23.15
CA LYS A 69 15.30 -7.18 22.74
C LYS A 69 15.22 -7.04 21.23
N THR A 70 15.84 -7.97 20.50
CA THR A 70 15.82 -8.02 19.03
C THR A 70 14.43 -8.33 18.51
N LEU A 71 13.73 -9.31 19.10
CA LEU A 71 12.34 -9.64 18.77
C LEU A 71 11.44 -8.41 18.95
N ARG A 72 11.53 -7.72 20.10
CA ARG A 72 10.72 -6.52 20.37
C ARG A 72 11.00 -5.40 19.37
N ALA A 73 12.27 -5.12 19.08
CA ALA A 73 12.66 -4.10 18.10
C ALA A 73 12.13 -4.44 16.69
N ARG A 74 12.18 -5.71 16.31
CA ARG A 74 11.66 -6.21 15.04
C ARG A 74 10.14 -6.07 14.95
N LEU A 75 9.40 -6.43 15.99
CA LEU A 75 7.94 -6.28 16.06
C LEU A 75 7.52 -4.80 15.98
N VAL A 76 8.26 -3.90 16.63
CA VAL A 76 8.04 -2.45 16.50
C VAL A 76 8.23 -1.99 15.04
N TYR A 77 9.23 -2.51 14.34
CA TYR A 77 9.43 -2.19 12.93
C TYR A 77 8.28 -2.73 12.05
N GLN A 78 7.93 -4.01 12.19
CA GLN A 78 6.91 -4.67 11.38
C GLN A 78 5.50 -4.09 11.58
N THR A 79 5.17 -3.62 12.77
CA THR A 79 3.89 -2.96 13.04
C THR A 79 3.77 -1.57 12.43
N ARG A 80 4.91 -0.95 12.09
CA ARG A 80 5.01 0.41 11.50
C ARG A 80 5.23 0.43 9.98
N LYS A 81 5.26 -0.74 9.35
CA LYS A 81 5.60 -0.94 7.93
C LYS A 81 4.55 -1.81 7.25
N ARG A 82 3.31 -1.35 7.35
CA ARG A 82 2.12 -2.01 6.80
C ARG A 82 1.69 -1.37 5.48
N GLY A 83 0.86 -2.07 4.71
CA GLY A 83 0.36 -1.61 3.41
C GLY A 83 -0.71 -0.52 3.51
N THR A 84 -1.40 -0.42 4.66
CA THR A 84 -2.49 0.54 4.90
C THR A 84 -2.24 1.37 6.15
N LEU A 85 -2.60 2.66 6.12
CA LEU A 85 -2.37 3.59 7.21
C LEU A 85 -3.28 3.28 8.42
N GLU A 86 -4.46 2.72 8.19
CA GLU A 86 -5.42 2.32 9.22
C GLU A 86 -4.85 1.23 10.12
N THR A 87 -4.30 0.17 9.51
CA THR A 87 -3.68 -0.93 10.23
C THR A 87 -2.38 -0.47 10.89
N ASP A 88 -1.60 0.36 10.21
CA ASP A 88 -0.35 0.94 10.72
C ASP A 88 -0.57 1.76 12.00
N LEU A 89 -1.54 2.69 12.00
CA LEU A 89 -1.86 3.47 13.19
C LEU A 89 -2.43 2.64 14.33
N LEU A 90 -3.25 1.63 14.02
CA LEU A 90 -3.81 0.73 15.02
C LEU A 90 -2.72 -0.10 15.69
N LEU A 91 -1.87 -0.76 14.90
CA LEU A 91 -0.83 -1.66 15.40
C LEU A 91 0.35 -0.92 16.03
N SER A 92 0.76 0.23 15.49
CA SER A 92 1.88 1.00 16.07
C SER A 92 1.55 1.57 17.45
N THR A 93 0.33 2.09 17.63
CA THR A 93 -0.13 2.57 18.94
C THR A 93 -0.32 1.41 19.92
N PHE A 94 -0.83 0.28 19.45
CA PHE A 94 -0.92 -0.94 20.25
C PHE A 94 0.47 -1.44 20.68
N ALA A 95 1.43 -1.47 19.75
CA ALA A 95 2.79 -1.94 20.01
C ALA A 95 3.50 -1.08 21.06
N ARG A 96 3.31 0.25 21.01
CA ARG A 96 3.86 1.17 22.02
C ARG A 96 3.42 0.83 23.44
N ASP A 97 2.14 0.51 23.62
CA ASP A 97 1.53 0.33 24.94
C ASP A 97 1.64 -1.11 25.42
N ALA A 98 1.40 -2.08 24.52
CA ALA A 98 1.28 -3.49 24.89
C ALA A 98 2.59 -4.27 24.81
N LEU A 99 3.53 -3.93 23.90
CA LEU A 99 4.77 -4.70 23.80
C LEU A 99 5.53 -4.73 25.13
N PRO A 100 5.82 -3.62 25.83
CA PRO A 100 6.59 -3.64 27.07
C PRO A 100 6.03 -4.56 28.16
N GLU A 101 4.72 -4.79 28.16
CA GLU A 101 4.01 -5.61 29.16
C GLU A 101 3.85 -7.08 28.75
N MET A 102 4.10 -7.43 27.47
CA MET A 102 3.93 -8.78 26.96
C MET A 102 5.09 -9.70 27.37
N ASN A 103 4.74 -10.95 27.69
CA ASN A 103 5.69 -12.04 27.87
C ASN A 103 6.18 -12.59 26.53
N LEU A 104 7.28 -13.35 26.54
CA LEU A 104 7.87 -13.96 25.33
C LEU A 104 6.87 -14.78 24.49
N ASP A 105 5.99 -15.55 25.12
CA ASP A 105 5.00 -16.35 24.39
C ASP A 105 3.94 -15.47 23.70
N GLU A 106 3.57 -14.35 24.33
CA GLU A 106 2.66 -13.37 23.73
C GLU A 106 3.34 -12.64 22.57
N LEU A 107 4.62 -12.32 22.69
CA LEU A 107 5.41 -11.73 21.60
C LEU A 107 5.49 -12.67 20.39
N LYS A 108 5.71 -13.97 20.62
CA LYS A 108 5.70 -14.99 19.54
C LYS A 108 4.32 -15.16 18.93
N ALA A 109 3.26 -15.14 19.75
CA ALA A 109 1.89 -15.18 19.26
C ALA A 109 1.55 -13.92 18.43
N PHE A 110 2.08 -12.76 18.81
CA PHE A 110 1.94 -11.53 18.05
C PHE A 110 2.73 -11.57 16.75
N ASP A 111 3.96 -12.09 16.73
CA ASP A 111 4.75 -12.29 15.49
C ASP A 111 3.97 -13.12 14.47
N LYS A 112 3.36 -14.23 14.91
CA LYS A 112 2.49 -15.06 14.05
C LYS A 112 1.24 -14.35 13.57
N LEU A 113 0.69 -13.43 14.36
CA LEU A 113 -0.47 -12.61 13.95
C LEU A 113 -0.06 -11.61 12.87
N LEU A 114 1.17 -11.11 12.92
CA LEU A 114 1.71 -10.13 11.98
C LEU A 114 2.01 -10.71 10.58
N ASP A 115 2.06 -12.04 10.44
CA ASP A 115 2.17 -12.75 9.16
C ASP A 115 0.83 -12.81 8.38
N GLU A 116 -0.28 -12.46 9.02
CA GLU A 116 -1.60 -12.40 8.40
C GLU A 116 -1.76 -11.13 7.55
N PRO A 117 -2.67 -11.11 6.56
CA PRO A 117 -2.87 -9.93 5.74
C PRO A 117 -3.47 -8.76 6.53
N ASP A 118 -2.99 -7.54 6.25
CA ASP A 118 -3.30 -6.33 7.01
C ASP A 118 -4.80 -6.03 7.12
N TRP A 119 -5.56 -6.29 6.05
CA TRP A 119 -7.02 -6.11 6.02
C TRP A 119 -7.73 -7.06 6.99
N ASP A 120 -7.30 -8.31 7.05
CA ASP A 120 -7.91 -9.30 7.94
C ASP A 120 -7.62 -8.97 9.40
N ILE A 121 -6.37 -8.59 9.72
CA ILE A 121 -6.00 -8.14 11.07
C ILE A 121 -6.90 -6.98 11.49
N PHE A 122 -7.10 -5.99 10.61
CA PHE A 122 -7.95 -4.84 10.88
C PHE A 122 -9.41 -5.25 11.11
N TYR A 123 -9.98 -6.09 10.24
CA TYR A 123 -11.37 -6.53 10.38
C TYR A 123 -11.60 -7.38 11.64
N TRP A 124 -10.64 -8.20 12.04
CA TRP A 124 -10.74 -8.98 13.28
C TRP A 124 -10.64 -8.09 14.53
N ALA A 125 -9.85 -7.02 14.45
CA ALA A 125 -9.69 -6.06 15.54
C ALA A 125 -10.96 -5.21 15.74
N VAL A 126 -11.65 -4.83 14.66
CA VAL A 126 -12.91 -4.04 14.69
C VAL A 126 -14.15 -4.94 14.80
N GLU A 127 -13.97 -6.26 14.98
CA GLU A 127 -15.07 -7.24 15.12
C GLU A 127 -16.02 -7.26 13.89
N LYS A 128 -15.54 -6.84 12.71
CA LYS A 128 -16.28 -6.85 11.44
C LYS A 128 -16.32 -8.23 10.78
N ARG A 129 -15.28 -9.04 11.01
CA ARG A 129 -15.13 -10.40 10.48
C ARG A 129 -14.71 -11.34 11.61
N GLU A 130 -15.24 -12.57 11.59
CA GLU A 130 -14.78 -13.59 12.53
C GLU A 130 -13.36 -14.04 12.19
N PRO A 131 -12.46 -14.11 13.19
CA PRO A 131 -11.12 -14.63 12.97
C PRO A 131 -11.16 -16.16 12.78
N PRO A 132 -10.19 -16.73 12.06
CA PRO A 132 -10.01 -18.18 11.98
C PRO A 132 -9.89 -18.83 13.36
N GLN A 133 -10.21 -20.12 13.47
CA GLN A 133 -10.24 -20.85 14.74
C GLN A 133 -8.94 -20.73 15.54
N ARG A 134 -7.78 -20.66 14.87
CA ARG A 134 -6.46 -20.47 15.49
C ARG A 134 -6.33 -19.18 16.33
N TRP A 135 -7.13 -18.15 16.00
CA TRP A 135 -7.04 -16.83 16.61
C TRP A 135 -8.21 -16.48 17.52
N LYS A 136 -9.32 -17.23 17.48
CA LYS A 136 -10.53 -16.94 18.27
C LYS A 136 -10.25 -16.79 19.77
N ASP A 137 -9.38 -17.64 20.32
CA ASP A 137 -9.08 -17.66 21.75
C ASP A 137 -7.79 -16.93 22.14
N SER A 138 -7.07 -16.36 21.18
CA SER A 138 -5.77 -15.72 21.40
C SER A 138 -5.86 -14.51 22.34
N SER A 139 -4.99 -14.47 23.35
CA SER A 139 -4.90 -13.34 24.30
C SER A 139 -4.54 -12.04 23.58
N VAL A 140 -3.67 -12.13 22.58
CA VAL A 140 -3.18 -10.99 21.79
C VAL A 140 -4.33 -10.35 21.00
N LEU A 141 -5.18 -11.16 20.36
CA LEU A 141 -6.31 -10.63 19.60
C LEU A 141 -7.36 -9.98 20.52
N LYS A 142 -7.58 -10.54 21.72
CA LYS A 142 -8.46 -9.93 22.74
C LYS A 142 -7.92 -8.56 23.19
N LYS A 143 -6.61 -8.46 23.46
CA LYS A 143 -5.94 -7.18 23.78
C LYS A 143 -6.07 -6.19 22.62
N LEU A 144 -5.88 -6.64 21.38
CA LEU A 144 -6.00 -5.81 20.18
C LEU A 144 -7.43 -5.27 19.98
N ARG A 145 -8.46 -6.10 20.17
CA ARG A 145 -9.87 -5.67 20.11
C ARG A 145 -10.20 -4.62 21.16
N LYS A 146 -9.71 -4.80 22.39
CA LYS A 146 -9.85 -3.79 23.46
C LYS A 146 -9.19 -2.47 23.05
N HIS A 147 -7.98 -2.53 22.50
CA HIS A 147 -7.28 -1.34 22.00
C HIS A 147 -8.03 -0.68 20.84
N ALA A 148 -8.59 -1.47 19.93
CA ALA A 148 -9.33 -1.00 18.75
C ALA A 148 -10.56 -0.16 19.12
N LYS A 149 -11.29 -0.54 20.18
CA LYS A 149 -12.49 0.17 20.67
C LYS A 149 -12.23 1.62 21.07
N ASN A 150 -10.98 1.97 21.43
CA ASN A 150 -10.56 3.34 21.75
C ASN A 150 -11.51 4.04 22.73
N GLU A 151 -11.76 3.46 23.89
CA GLU A 151 -12.72 3.99 24.87
C GLU A 151 -12.40 5.43 25.29
N GLY A 152 -11.12 5.80 25.33
CA GLY A 152 -10.65 7.16 25.61
C GLY A 152 -10.83 8.16 24.45
N LYS A 153 -11.32 7.72 23.28
CA LYS A 153 -11.51 8.53 22.05
C LYS A 153 -10.28 9.37 21.68
N VAL A 154 -9.09 8.84 21.94
CA VAL A 154 -7.83 9.53 21.67
C VAL A 154 -7.53 9.48 20.17
N VAL A 155 -7.01 10.58 19.62
CA VAL A 155 -6.53 10.60 18.23
C VAL A 155 -5.30 9.70 18.12
N ARG A 156 -5.37 8.68 17.26
CA ARG A 156 -4.23 7.81 17.00
C ARG A 156 -3.27 8.51 16.04
N MET A 157 -2.09 8.83 16.55
CA MET A 157 -0.98 9.34 15.77
C MET A 157 0.16 8.33 15.81
N MET A 158 0.93 8.26 14.73
CA MET A 158 2.12 7.41 14.66
C MET A 158 3.08 7.79 15.80
N PRO A 159 3.39 6.88 16.73
CA PRO A 159 4.23 7.21 17.88
C PRO A 159 5.70 7.45 17.46
N ALA A 160 6.36 8.37 18.16
CA ALA A 160 7.79 8.58 18.03
C ALA A 160 8.56 7.37 18.57
N LEU A 161 9.67 7.03 17.91
CA LEU A 161 10.60 6.03 18.42
C LEU A 161 11.37 6.63 19.59
N ARG A 162 11.42 5.92 20.72
CA ARG A 162 12.35 6.25 21.80
C ARG A 162 13.71 5.68 21.41
N VAL A 163 14.67 6.58 21.21
CA VAL A 163 16.10 6.26 20.99
C VAL A 163 16.74 5.96 22.33
#